data_AF-A0A529FAS6-F1
#
_entry.id   AF-A0A529FAS6-F1
#
_cell.length_a   1.000
_cell.length_b   1.000
_cell.length_c   1.000
_cell.angle_alpha   90.00
_cell.angle_beta   90.00
_cell.angle_gamma   90.00
#
_symmetry.space_group_name_H-M   'P 1'
#
loop_
_entity.id
_entity.type
_entity.pdbx_description
1 polymer ?
#
loop_
_entity_poly.entity_id
_entity_poly.type
_entity_poly.pdbx_seq_one_letter_code
_entity_poly.pdbx_strand_id
1 'polypeptide(L)'
;PVAPETDEPYFHAAWEGRALGVTLTAGAMGAWNIDESRHARESLHPADYYASSYYQIWIKALEVLLKRHGFISDRDLAEGRAIDPAATPKRVLKAENVPAALARGGPCNRPVATPALFKA
;
A
#
# COMPACT_ATOMS: atom_id res chain seq x y z
N PRO A 1 -13.87 20.90 12.27
CA PRO A 1 -15.03 20.83 11.35
C PRO A 1 -14.62 20.01 10.12
N VAL A 2 -15.57 19.37 9.43
CA VAL A 2 -15.28 18.77 8.11
C VAL A 2 -15.13 19.92 7.10
N ALA A 3 -14.09 19.89 6.27
CA ALA A 3 -13.70 20.99 5.39
C ALA A 3 -13.34 20.46 3.99
N PRO A 4 -14.33 20.14 3.14
CA PRO A 4 -14.07 19.70 1.77
C PRO A 4 -13.51 20.85 0.91
N GLU A 5 -12.57 20.54 0.02
CA GLU A 5 -12.02 21.48 -0.96
C GLU A 5 -12.92 21.52 -2.22
N THR A 6 -13.22 22.73 -2.72
CA THR A 6 -13.92 22.89 -4.00
C THR A 6 -12.96 22.54 -5.14
N ASP A 7 -13.40 21.70 -6.07
CA ASP A 7 -12.61 21.28 -7.24
C ASP A 7 -11.25 20.62 -6.90
N GLU A 8 -11.23 19.80 -5.84
CA GLU A 8 -10.04 19.08 -5.36
C GLU A 8 -9.36 18.29 -6.50
N PRO A 9 -8.06 18.50 -6.76
CA PRO A 9 -7.33 17.74 -7.77
C PRO A 9 -7.13 16.29 -7.32
N TYR A 10 -6.93 15.36 -8.26
CA TYR A 10 -6.61 13.96 -7.90
C TYR A 10 -5.31 13.81 -7.11
N PHE A 11 -4.35 14.71 -7.33
CA PHE A 11 -3.07 14.77 -6.64
C PHE A 11 -2.71 16.25 -6.41
N HIS A 12 -2.53 16.65 -5.15
CA HIS A 12 -2.07 17.97 -4.75
C HIS A 12 -0.60 18.20 -5.08
N ALA A 13 0.18 17.13 -5.19
CA ALA A 13 1.59 17.20 -5.56
C ALA A 13 2.02 16.03 -6.46
N ALA A 14 3.03 16.27 -7.30
CA ALA A 14 3.53 15.28 -8.26
C ALA A 14 4.03 13.98 -7.60
N TRP A 15 4.41 14.00 -6.32
CA TRP A 15 4.87 12.82 -5.59
C TRP A 15 3.71 11.90 -5.17
N GLU A 16 2.48 12.40 -5.07
CA GLU A 16 1.34 11.63 -4.60
C GLU A 16 0.92 10.56 -5.61
N GLY A 17 0.93 10.88 -6.90
CA GLY A 17 0.74 9.89 -7.97
C GLY A 17 1.84 8.82 -7.96
N ARG A 18 3.08 9.17 -7.61
CA ARG A 18 4.16 8.19 -7.42
C ARG A 18 3.93 7.33 -6.18
N ALA A 19 3.45 7.90 -5.08
CA ALA A 19 3.13 7.18 -3.86
C ALA A 19 2.04 6.12 -4.08
N LEU A 20 0.99 6.47 -4.81
CA LEU A 20 -0.02 5.50 -5.25
C LEU A 20 0.62 4.39 -6.11
N GLY A 21 1.37 4.77 -7.14
CA GLY A 21 1.99 3.84 -8.08
C GLY A 21 2.91 2.83 -7.41
N VAL A 22 3.84 3.30 -6.56
CA VAL A 22 4.79 2.42 -5.86
C VAL A 22 4.09 1.51 -4.85
N THR A 23 3.04 1.99 -4.18
CA THR A 23 2.27 1.15 -3.24
C THR A 23 1.57 0.02 -3.97
N LEU A 24 0.95 0.29 -5.13
CA LEU A 24 0.26 -0.72 -5.92
C LEU A 24 1.24 -1.76 -6.50
N THR A 25 2.37 -1.33 -7.05
CA THR A 25 3.37 -2.26 -7.60
C THR A 25 4.04 -3.10 -6.51
N ALA A 26 4.32 -2.52 -5.34
CA ALA A 26 4.84 -3.27 -4.21
C ALA A 26 3.82 -4.31 -3.69
N GLY A 27 2.55 -3.94 -3.55
CA GLY A 27 1.50 -4.90 -3.18
C GLY A 27 1.37 -6.05 -4.20
N ALA A 28 1.61 -5.78 -5.48
CA ALA A 28 1.58 -6.81 -6.51
C ALA A 28 2.70 -7.86 -6.37
N MET A 29 3.78 -7.56 -5.64
CA MET A 29 4.86 -8.51 -5.33
C MET A 29 4.37 -9.75 -4.58
N GLY A 30 3.21 -9.66 -3.93
CA GLY A 30 2.53 -10.81 -3.30
C GLY A 30 3.18 -11.29 -2.00
N ALA A 31 3.99 -10.46 -1.38
CA ALA A 31 4.57 -10.74 -0.07
C ALA A 31 3.56 -10.53 1.07
N TRP A 32 2.65 -9.56 0.94
CA TRP A 32 1.57 -9.27 1.88
C TRP A 32 0.21 -9.10 1.18
N ASN A 33 -0.86 -8.96 1.97
CA ASN A 33 -2.22 -8.70 1.51
C ASN A 33 -2.71 -7.29 1.88
N ILE A 34 -3.94 -6.93 1.49
CA ILE A 34 -4.50 -5.60 1.76
C ILE A 34 -4.75 -5.36 3.25
N ASP A 35 -5.05 -6.41 4.01
CA ASP A 35 -5.34 -6.30 5.45
C ASP A 35 -4.07 -5.97 6.23
N GLU A 36 -2.94 -6.58 5.87
CA GLU A 36 -1.64 -6.20 6.43
C GLU A 36 -1.24 -4.77 6.05
N SER A 37 -1.61 -4.32 4.85
CA SER A 37 -1.40 -2.94 4.42
C SER A 37 -2.20 -1.94 5.26
N ARG A 38 -3.45 -2.27 5.59
CA ARG A 38 -4.28 -1.45 6.49
C ARG A 38 -3.70 -1.44 7.89
N HIS A 39 -3.36 -2.62 8.41
CA HIS A 39 -2.77 -2.76 9.73
C HIS A 39 -1.46 -1.96 9.87
N ALA A 40 -0.60 -1.94 8.84
CA ALA A 40 0.63 -1.15 8.84
C ALA A 40 0.35 0.37 8.91
N ARG A 41 -0.73 0.85 8.28
CA ARG A 41 -1.17 2.26 8.36
C ARG A 41 -1.74 2.59 9.74
N GLU A 42 -2.56 1.69 10.28
CA GLU A 42 -3.18 1.82 11.61
C GLU A 42 -2.16 1.76 12.76
N SER A 43 -1.02 1.10 12.51
CA SER A 43 0.06 0.94 13.50
C SER A 43 1.11 2.06 13.46
N LEU A 44 0.94 3.07 12.60
CA LEU A 44 1.80 4.25 12.65
C LEU A 44 1.65 4.95 14.00
N HIS A 45 2.73 5.53 14.51
CA HIS A 45 2.66 6.31 15.73
C HIS A 45 1.56 7.39 15.59
N PRO A 46 0.66 7.59 16.57
CA PRO A 46 -0.50 8.47 16.39
C PRO A 46 -0.12 9.89 15.96
N ALA A 47 0.98 10.44 16.50
CA ALA A 47 1.46 11.76 16.10
C ALA A 47 1.89 11.81 14.62
N ASP A 48 2.48 10.73 14.09
CA ASP A 48 2.81 10.62 12.67
C ASP A 48 1.55 10.52 11.82
N TYR A 49 0.58 9.69 12.24
CA TYR A 49 -0.65 9.47 11.49
C TYR A 49 -1.44 10.77 11.34
N TYR A 50 -1.69 11.49 12.45
CA TYR A 50 -2.48 12.73 12.43
C TYR A 50 -1.77 13.92 11.79
N ALA A 51 -0.44 13.92 11.73
CA ALA A 51 0.34 14.97 11.07
C ALA A 51 0.59 14.69 9.58
N SER A 52 0.26 13.50 9.09
CA SER A 52 0.54 13.08 7.70
C SER A 52 -0.64 13.34 6.77
N SER A 53 -0.35 13.77 5.55
CA SER A 53 -1.31 13.72 4.44
C SER A 53 -1.65 12.28 4.07
N TYR A 54 -2.73 12.11 3.29
CA TYR A 54 -3.22 10.79 2.91
C TYR A 54 -2.14 9.90 2.27
N TYR A 55 -1.39 10.42 1.30
CA TYR A 55 -0.33 9.66 0.64
C TYR A 55 0.96 9.54 1.48
N GLN A 56 1.18 10.40 2.47
CA GLN A 56 2.27 10.22 3.44
C GLN A 56 2.02 9.01 4.34
N ILE A 57 0.77 8.78 4.76
CA ILE A 57 0.37 7.58 5.51
C ILE A 57 0.69 6.32 4.69
N TRP A 58 0.41 6.34 3.39
CA TRP A 58 0.70 5.22 2.50
C TRP A 58 2.18 4.92 2.39
N ILE A 59 3.02 5.93 2.16
CA ILE A 59 4.47 5.75 2.04
C ILE A 59 5.09 5.26 3.36
N LYS A 60 4.73 5.87 4.50
CA LYS A 60 5.25 5.46 5.82
C LYS A 60 4.91 3.99 6.10
N ALA A 61 3.67 3.57 5.84
CA ALA A 61 3.26 2.17 6.02
C ALA A 61 3.93 1.22 5.01
N LEU A 62 4.15 1.67 3.77
CA LEU A 62 4.84 0.90 2.74
C LEU A 62 6.30 0.63 3.12
N GLU A 63 7.00 1.62 3.68
CA GLU A 63 8.37 1.44 4.19
C GLU A 63 8.44 0.34 5.25
N VAL A 64 7.50 0.34 6.21
CA VAL A 64 7.38 -0.70 7.24
C VAL A 64 7.20 -2.09 6.61
N LEU A 65 6.31 -2.22 5.62
CA LEU A 65 6.05 -3.48 4.93
C LEU A 65 7.26 -3.98 4.14
N LEU A 66 7.90 -3.09 3.39
CA LEU A 66 9.05 -3.43 2.59
C LEU A 66 10.23 -3.89 3.46
N LYS A 67 10.46 -3.22 4.60
CA LYS A 67 11.45 -3.67 5.59
C LYS A 67 11.09 -5.01 6.22
N ARG A 68 9.84 -5.15 6.68
CA ARG A 68 9.33 -6.38 7.32
C ARG A 68 9.50 -7.60 6.42
N HIS A 69 9.26 -7.44 5.11
CA HIS A 69 9.33 -8.52 4.12
C HIS A 69 10.69 -8.60 3.41
N GLY A 70 11.70 -7.87 3.88
CA GLY A 70 13.09 -7.97 3.42
C GLY A 70 13.37 -7.41 2.02
N PHE A 71 12.51 -6.51 1.52
CA PHE A 71 12.72 -5.84 0.23
C PHE A 71 13.61 -4.59 0.34
N ILE A 72 13.69 -3.99 1.53
CA ILE A 72 14.56 -2.84 1.82
C ILE A 72 15.14 -3.02 3.22
N SER A 73 16.40 -2.65 3.41
CA SER A 73 17.07 -2.53 4.71
C SER A 73 17.15 -1.06 5.18
N ASP A 74 17.49 -0.85 6.45
CA ASP A 74 17.77 0.49 6.96
C ASP A 74 18.95 1.17 6.24
N ARG A 75 19.93 0.38 5.79
CA ARG A 75 21.09 0.92 5.05
C ARG A 75 20.69 1.39 3.65
N ASP A 76 19.80 0.67 2.98
CA ASP A 76 19.31 1.07 1.66
C ASP A 76 18.59 2.43 1.73
N LEU A 77 17.81 2.64 2.79
CA LEU A 77 17.10 3.90 3.04
C LEU A 77 18.07 5.03 3.39
N ALA A 78 19.05 4.77 4.26
CA ALA A 78 20.05 5.76 4.65
C ALA A 78 20.93 6.22 3.46
N GLU A 79 21.27 5.29 2.56
CA GLU A 79 22.10 5.55 1.39
C GLU A 79 21.30 6.01 0.16
N GLY A 80 19.97 5.87 0.19
CA GLY A 80 19.09 6.19 -0.93
C GLY A 80 19.29 5.28 -2.16
N ARG A 81 19.90 4.10 -2.00
CA ARG A 81 20.18 3.13 -3.07
C ARG A 81 20.27 1.71 -2.50
N ALA A 82 20.11 0.70 -3.34
CA ALA A 82 20.27 -0.70 -2.92
C ALA A 82 21.73 -1.01 -2.54
N ILE A 83 21.92 -1.47 -1.31
CA ILE A 83 23.18 -1.91 -0.69
C ILE A 83 23.08 -3.38 -0.32
N ASP A 84 21.99 -3.75 0.37
CA ASP A 84 21.78 -5.10 0.87
C ASP A 84 21.03 -5.99 -0.13
N PRO A 85 21.20 -7.32 -0.05
CA PRO A 85 20.37 -8.25 -0.81
C PRO A 85 18.89 -8.09 -0.45
N ALA A 86 18.03 -7.99 -1.46
CA ALA A 86 16.59 -7.88 -1.31
C ALA A 86 15.88 -9.24 -1.53
N ALA A 87 14.73 -9.41 -0.89
CA ALA A 87 13.82 -10.52 -1.16
C ALA A 87 13.39 -10.56 -2.64
N THR A 88 13.18 -11.77 -3.17
CA THR A 88 12.69 -11.94 -4.54
C THR A 88 11.15 -11.86 -4.56
N PRO A 89 10.54 -10.98 -5.37
CA PRO A 89 9.09 -10.87 -5.44
C PRO A 89 8.48 -12.14 -6.05
N LYS A 90 7.33 -12.59 -5.52
CA LYS A 90 6.63 -13.77 -6.07
C LYS A 90 6.07 -13.50 -7.46
N ARG A 91 5.77 -12.23 -7.76
CA ARG A 91 5.21 -11.76 -9.03
C ARG A 91 5.69 -10.34 -9.28
N VAL A 92 5.82 -9.97 -10.56
CA VAL A 92 6.13 -8.59 -10.97
C VAL A 92 4.99 -8.09 -11.85
N LEU A 93 4.33 -7.01 -11.45
CA LEU A 93 3.30 -6.36 -12.27
C LEU A 93 3.98 -5.50 -13.33
N LYS A 94 3.97 -5.99 -14.57
CA LYS A 94 4.48 -5.23 -15.73
C LYS A 94 3.50 -4.13 -16.13
N ALA A 95 4.04 -3.04 -16.69
CA ALA A 95 3.28 -1.84 -17.05
C ALA A 95 2.10 -2.14 -17.98
N GLU A 96 2.31 -2.98 -19.00
CA GLU A 96 1.27 -3.37 -19.97
C GLU A 96 0.09 -4.11 -19.32
N ASN A 97 0.30 -4.71 -18.15
CA ASN A 97 -0.71 -5.50 -17.44
C ASN A 97 -1.48 -4.69 -16.38
N VAL A 98 -1.08 -3.45 -16.09
CA VAL A 98 -1.70 -2.62 -15.06
C VAL A 98 -3.21 -2.39 -15.32
N PRO A 99 -3.66 -1.99 -16.53
CA PRO A 99 -5.08 -1.74 -16.76
C PRO A 99 -5.94 -2.99 -16.52
N ALA A 100 -5.52 -4.15 -17.03
CA ALA A 100 -6.25 -5.41 -16.86
C ALA A 100 -6.25 -5.88 -15.39
N ALA A 101 -5.14 -5.69 -14.67
CA ALA A 101 -5.06 -6.05 -13.27
C ALA A 101 -6.01 -5.22 -12.39
N LEU A 102 -6.06 -3.89 -12.63
CA LEU A 102 -6.96 -2.99 -11.91
C LEU A 102 -8.43 -3.27 -12.24
N ALA A 103 -8.76 -3.49 -13.53
CA ALA A 103 -10.12 -3.81 -13.96
C ALA A 103 -10.65 -5.12 -13.34
N ARG A 104 -9.79 -6.11 -13.13
CA ARG A 104 -10.15 -7.39 -12.49
C ARG A 104 -10.42 -7.26 -10.99
N GLY A 105 -9.80 -6.30 -10.31
CA GLY A 105 -9.93 -6.10 -8.87
C GLY A 105 -9.36 -7.25 -8.02
N GLY A 106 -9.76 -7.26 -6.73
CA GLY A 106 -9.33 -8.25 -5.73
C GLY A 106 -10.52 -8.81 -4.94
N PRO A 107 -11.23 -9.83 -5.45
CA PRO A 107 -12.41 -10.37 -4.78
C PRO A 107 -12.07 -11.03 -3.44
N CYS A 108 -12.69 -10.55 -2.36
CA CYS A 108 -12.57 -11.11 -1.01
C CYS A 108 -13.62 -12.18 -0.68
N ASN A 109 -14.64 -12.36 -1.53
CA ASN A 109 -15.66 -13.39 -1.35
C ASN A 109 -15.02 -14.78 -1.30
N ARG A 110 -15.46 -15.60 -0.34
CA ARG A 110 -15.05 -17.00 -0.21
C ARG A 110 -16.30 -17.85 0.02
N PRO A 111 -16.34 -19.10 -0.49
CA PRO A 111 -17.38 -20.04 -0.13
C PRO A 111 -17.39 -20.26 1.39
N VAL A 112 -18.58 -20.21 2.01
CA VAL A 112 -18.78 -20.48 3.43
C VAL A 112 -19.78 -21.62 3.56
N ALA A 113 -19.42 -22.68 4.28
CA ALA A 113 -20.30 -23.84 4.48
C ALA A 113 -21.36 -23.60 5.55
N THR A 114 -21.09 -22.69 6.49
CA THR A 114 -21.97 -22.37 7.61
C THR A 114 -23.04 -21.35 7.17
N PRO A 115 -24.32 -21.55 7.55
CA PRO A 115 -25.36 -20.56 7.27
C PRO A 115 -25.12 -19.25 8.04
N ALA A 116 -25.65 -18.14 7.52
CA ALA A 116 -25.56 -16.84 8.18
C ALA A 116 -26.31 -16.84 9.52
N LEU A 117 -25.70 -16.24 10.55
CA LEU A 117 -26.28 -16.14 11.90
C LEU A 117 -27.38 -15.07 12.01
N PHE A 118 -27.41 -14.11 11.09
CA PHE A 118 -28.33 -12.98 11.10
C PHE A 118 -29.03 -12.87 9.73
N LYS A 119 -30.26 -12.33 9.74
CA LYS A 119 -31.01 -11.95 8.53
C LYS A 119 -31.16 -10.42 8.48
N ALA A 120 -31.19 -9.87 7.27
CA ALA A 120 -31.41 -8.44 7.03
C ALA A 120 -32.83 -8.01 7.41
#